data_AF-A0LPQ4-F1
#
_entry.id   AF-A0LPQ4-F1
#
_cell.length_a   1.000
_cell.length_b   1.000
_cell.length_c   1.000
_cell.angle_alpha   90.00
_cell.angle_beta   90.00
_cell.angle_gamma   90.00
#
_symmetry.space_group_name_H-M   'P 1'
#
loop_
_entity.id
_entity.type
_entity.pdbx_description
1 polymer ?
#
loop_
_entity_poly.entity_id
_entity_poly.type
_entity_poly.pdbx_seq_one_letter_code
_entity_poly.pdbx_strand_id
1 'polypeptide(L)'
;MSPSEEKATAMHTIIFFVPSETLWLRQLIDEVARRLPRDTMAVCRTAEELIESVLTSFSGATTVVLAVLTHDDLGAAVSLKGLLKSVRNLLILPDDSSEALNKALSLQCCYHTSANRNQHELVAVLEKISAQEDGRGGRVPERFQRI
;
A
#
# COMPACT_ATOMS: atom_id res chain seq x y z
N MET A 1 -25.89 -33.90 -7.10
CA MET A 1 -25.46 -32.75 -7.90
C MET A 1 -25.05 -31.66 -6.92
N SER A 2 -23.76 -31.34 -6.94
CA SER A 2 -23.08 -30.53 -5.93
C SER A 2 -23.56 -29.07 -5.95
N PRO A 3 -23.63 -28.39 -4.79
CA PRO A 3 -23.79 -26.96 -4.76
C PRO A 3 -22.56 -26.35 -5.43
N SER A 4 -22.81 -25.48 -6.41
CA SER A 4 -21.79 -24.70 -7.11
C SER A 4 -20.92 -24.01 -6.07
N GLU A 5 -19.66 -24.42 -5.95
CA GLU A 5 -18.61 -23.66 -5.28
C GLU A 5 -18.38 -22.40 -6.12
N GLU A 6 -19.23 -21.40 -5.90
CA GLU A 6 -18.93 -20.02 -6.22
C GLU A 6 -17.71 -19.70 -5.34
N LYS A 7 -16.50 -19.88 -5.89
CA LYS A 7 -15.28 -19.41 -5.27
C LYS A 7 -15.50 -17.92 -5.02
N ALA A 8 -15.81 -17.56 -3.78
CA ALA A 8 -15.74 -16.19 -3.32
C ALA A 8 -14.31 -15.74 -3.58
N THR A 9 -14.10 -15.03 -4.69
CA THR A 9 -12.81 -14.42 -5.00
C THR A 9 -12.53 -13.47 -3.85
N ALA A 10 -11.56 -13.80 -3.01
CA ALA A 10 -11.19 -12.94 -1.90
C ALA A 10 -10.73 -11.61 -2.50
N MET A 11 -11.50 -10.54 -2.28
CA MET A 11 -11.19 -9.23 -2.84
C MET A 11 -9.98 -8.66 -2.12
N HIS A 12 -8.97 -8.23 -2.86
CA HIS A 12 -7.81 -7.57 -2.26
C HIS A 12 -8.23 -6.18 -1.76
N THR A 13 -7.78 -5.79 -0.56
CA THR A 13 -8.04 -4.46 -0.01
C THR A 13 -6.77 -3.61 -0.06
N ILE A 14 -6.86 -2.43 -0.65
CA ILE A 14 -5.79 -1.43 -0.70
C ILE A 14 -6.20 -0.24 0.17
N ILE A 15 -5.44 0.02 1.22
CA ILE A 15 -5.69 1.15 2.13
C ILE A 15 -4.59 2.17 1.95
N PHE A 16 -4.93 3.37 1.51
CA PHE A 16 -4.01 4.50 1.45
C PHE A 16 -4.02 5.24 2.78
N PHE A 17 -2.89 5.29 3.46
CA PHE A 17 -2.67 6.19 4.60
C PHE A 17 -2.04 7.48 4.09
N VAL A 18 -2.79 8.58 4.14
CA VAL A 18 -2.46 9.88 3.54
C VAL A 18 -2.64 10.98 4.60
N PRO A 19 -1.68 11.16 5.52
CA PRO A 19 -1.78 12.21 6.55
C PRO A 19 -1.76 13.61 5.96
N SER A 20 -0.97 13.78 4.89
CA SER A 20 -0.84 15.02 4.13
C SER A 20 -1.27 14.79 2.68
N GLU A 21 -2.23 15.58 2.19
CA GLU A 21 -2.81 15.42 0.86
C GLU A 21 -2.20 16.38 -0.16
N THR A 22 -1.90 15.86 -1.36
CA THR A 22 -1.46 16.67 -2.51
C THR A 22 -2.26 16.31 -3.76
N LEU A 23 -2.23 17.19 -4.77
CA LEU A 23 -2.85 16.92 -6.06
C LEU A 23 -2.28 15.65 -6.71
N TRP A 24 -0.97 15.44 -6.58
CA TRP A 24 -0.30 14.24 -7.10
C TRP A 24 -0.83 12.96 -6.46
N LEU A 25 -1.01 12.93 -5.13
CA LEU A 25 -1.59 11.76 -4.46
C LEU A 25 -3.03 11.49 -4.87
N ARG A 26 -3.84 12.54 -5.04
CA ARG A 26 -5.22 12.38 -5.55
C ARG A 26 -5.21 11.72 -6.93
N GLN A 27 -4.37 12.21 -7.85
CA GLN A 27 -4.22 11.63 -9.19
C GLN A 27 -3.75 10.17 -9.16
N LEU A 28 -2.84 9.84 -8.24
CA LEU A 28 -2.40 8.46 -8.03
C LEU A 28 -3.56 7.57 -7.56
N ILE A 29 -4.30 8.00 -6.53
CA ILE A 29 -5.43 7.23 -5.98
C ILE A 29 -6.50 7.02 -7.06
N ASP A 30 -6.81 8.04 -7.85
CA ASP A 30 -7.77 7.95 -8.96
C ASP A 30 -7.31 6.99 -10.06
N GLU A 31 -6.01 6.99 -10.40
CA GLU A 31 -5.42 6.05 -11.36
C GLU A 31 -5.49 4.61 -10.86
N VAL A 32 -5.19 4.38 -9.58
CA VAL A 32 -5.26 3.07 -8.95
C VAL A 32 -6.72 2.57 -8.94
N ALA A 33 -7.67 3.40 -8.51
CA ALA A 33 -9.10 3.05 -8.50
C ALA A 33 -9.64 2.66 -9.87
N ARG A 34 -9.19 3.33 -10.92
CA ARG A 34 -9.59 3.00 -12.30
C ARG A 34 -8.96 1.70 -12.82
N ARG A 35 -7.72 1.40 -12.44
CA ARG A 35 -6.98 0.22 -12.93
C ARG A 35 -7.26 -1.04 -12.11
N LEU A 36 -7.64 -0.87 -10.85
CA LEU A 36 -7.93 -1.95 -9.91
C LEU A 36 -9.39 -1.91 -9.44
N PRO A 37 -10.39 -1.95 -10.35
CA PRO A 37 -11.80 -1.79 -9.98
C PRO A 37 -12.38 -2.97 -9.19
N ARG A 38 -11.60 -4.05 -9.04
CA ARG A 38 -11.97 -5.25 -8.28
C ARG A 38 -11.45 -5.21 -6.84
N ASP A 39 -10.55 -4.28 -6.55
CA ASP A 39 -9.99 -4.14 -5.22
C ASP A 39 -10.86 -3.18 -4.41
N THR A 40 -11.03 -3.50 -3.13
CA THR A 40 -11.65 -2.57 -2.20
C THR A 40 -10.62 -1.50 -1.85
N MET A 41 -10.97 -0.23 -2.03
CA MET A 41 -10.08 0.88 -1.71
C MET A 41 -10.61 1.72 -0.55
N ALA A 42 -9.71 2.06 0.36
CA ALA A 42 -9.97 3.00 1.45
C ALA A 42 -8.86 4.06 1.51
N VAL A 43 -9.21 5.26 1.97
CA VAL A 43 -8.27 6.34 2.22
C VAL A 43 -8.43 6.78 3.67
N CYS A 44 -7.35 6.70 4.44
CA CYS A 44 -7.27 7.05 5.85
C CYS A 44 -6.30 8.22 5.99
N ARG A 45 -6.67 9.26 6.74
CA ARG A 45 -5.82 10.42 7.03
C ARG A 45 -5.27 10.40 8.45
N THR A 46 -5.85 9.60 9.34
CA THR A 46 -5.40 9.47 10.72
C THR A 46 -4.96 8.03 11.06
N ALA A 47 -4.17 7.91 12.12
CA ALA A 47 -3.74 6.63 12.65
C ALA A 47 -4.95 5.76 13.05
N GLU A 48 -5.94 6.38 13.68
CA GLU A 48 -7.17 5.75 14.14
C GLU A 48 -7.98 5.19 12.97
N GLU A 49 -8.16 5.97 11.90
CA GLU A 49 -8.85 5.54 10.68
C GLU A 49 -8.13 4.36 10.02
N LEU A 50 -6.78 4.38 10.00
CA LEU A 50 -6.01 3.27 9.46
C LEU A 50 -6.18 2.00 10.29
N ILE A 51 -6.08 2.10 11.62
CA ILE A 51 -6.25 0.97 12.53
C ILE A 51 -7.64 0.35 12.33
N GLU A 52 -8.69 1.18 12.34
CA GLU A 52 -10.06 0.72 12.15
C GLU A 52 -10.24 0.05 10.78
N SER A 53 -9.71 0.65 9.71
CA SER A 53 -9.81 0.11 8.35
C SER A 53 -9.07 -1.23 8.20
N VAL A 54 -7.89 -1.37 8.80
CA VAL A 54 -7.14 -2.63 8.78
C VAL A 54 -7.88 -3.71 9.58
N LEU A 55 -8.40 -3.36 10.76
CA LEU A 55 -9.14 -4.32 11.60
C LEU A 55 -10.45 -4.76 10.97
N THR A 56 -11.10 -3.93 10.16
CA THR A 56 -12.39 -4.22 9.50
C THR A 56 -12.24 -4.86 8.12
N SER A 57 -11.02 -4.91 7.57
CA SER A 57 -10.71 -5.59 6.31
C SER A 57 -10.69 -7.11 6.52
N PHE A 58 -11.87 -7.72 6.71
CA PHE A 58 -12.02 -9.14 7.04
C PHE A 58 -12.09 -10.08 5.82
N SER A 59 -12.06 -9.56 4.59
CA SER A 59 -12.07 -10.39 3.38
C SER A 59 -10.80 -10.16 2.57
N GLY A 60 -9.93 -11.17 2.53
CA GLY A 60 -8.76 -11.21 1.63
C GLY A 60 -7.49 -10.56 2.17
N ALA A 61 -6.50 -10.43 1.29
CA ALA A 61 -5.24 -9.80 1.61
C ALA A 61 -5.39 -8.27 1.70
N THR A 62 -4.67 -7.65 2.63
CA THR A 62 -4.65 -6.19 2.81
C THR A 62 -3.27 -5.63 2.49
N THR A 63 -3.21 -4.63 1.61
CA THR A 63 -2.03 -3.82 1.34
C THR A 63 -2.25 -2.41 1.85
N VAL A 64 -1.36 -1.93 2.72
CA VAL A 64 -1.35 -0.53 3.17
C VAL A 64 -0.31 0.26 2.36
N VAL A 65 -0.75 1.33 1.71
CA VAL A 65 0.13 2.31 1.04
C VAL A 65 0.30 3.51 1.96
N LEU A 66 1.48 3.65 2.56
CA LEU A 66 1.88 4.77 3.40
C LEU A 66 2.37 5.91 2.50
N ALA A 67 1.52 6.91 2.25
CA ALA A 67 1.87 8.08 1.47
C ALA A 67 2.44 9.18 2.38
N VAL A 68 3.74 9.08 2.66
CA VAL A 68 4.45 9.97 3.58
C VAL A 68 5.11 11.07 2.77
N LEU A 69 4.58 12.29 2.84
CA LEU A 69 5.07 13.45 2.07
C LEU A 69 5.89 14.43 2.89
N THR A 70 5.86 14.29 4.22
CA THR A 70 6.68 15.06 5.15
C THR A 70 7.41 14.16 6.15
N HIS A 71 8.42 14.69 6.83
CA HIS A 71 9.06 13.97 7.94
C HIS A 71 8.13 13.77 9.15
N ASP A 72 7.13 14.63 9.30
CA ASP A 72 6.10 14.49 10.34
C ASP A 72 5.16 13.32 10.03
N ASP A 73 4.73 13.19 8.76
CA ASP A 73 3.99 12.03 8.28
C ASP A 73 4.79 10.73 8.54
N LEU A 74 6.13 10.79 8.43
CA LEU A 74 6.99 9.63 8.62
C LEU A 74 7.03 9.24 10.10
N GLY A 75 7.06 10.23 11.00
CA GLY A 75 6.90 10.01 12.44
C GLY A 75 5.56 9.36 12.78
N ALA A 76 4.47 9.79 12.14
CA ALA A 76 3.16 9.18 12.30
C ALA A 76 3.15 7.71 11.82
N ALA A 77 3.73 7.44 10.64
CA ALA A 77 3.85 6.08 10.12
C ALA A 77 4.70 5.17 11.03
N VAL A 78 5.82 5.67 11.57
CA VAL A 78 6.68 4.93 12.53
C VAL A 78 5.93 4.53 13.79
N SER A 79 5.04 5.39 14.28
CA SER A 79 4.19 5.08 15.44
C SER A 79 3.25 3.90 15.19
N LEU A 80 2.95 3.59 13.93
CA LEU A 80 2.08 2.49 13.50
C LEU A 80 2.85 1.19 13.19
N LYS A 81 4.16 1.13 13.45
CA LYS A 81 5.02 -0.02 13.17
C LYS A 81 4.47 -1.35 13.68
N GLY A 82 3.81 -1.37 14.84
CA GLY A 82 3.21 -2.59 15.39
C GLY A 82 2.12 -3.17 14.48
N LEU A 83 1.24 -2.32 13.97
CA LEU A 83 0.18 -2.68 13.02
C LEU A 83 0.78 -3.11 11.68
N LEU A 84 1.74 -2.34 11.17
CA LEU A 84 2.31 -2.52 9.83
C LEU A 84 3.06 -3.84 9.67
N LYS A 85 3.59 -4.42 10.75
CA LYS A 85 4.23 -5.75 10.71
C LYS A 85 3.28 -6.89 10.34
N SER A 86 1.98 -6.71 10.56
CA SER A 86 0.96 -7.74 10.33
C SER A 86 0.29 -7.63 8.96
N VAL A 87 0.65 -6.61 8.17
CA VAL A 87 0.05 -6.34 6.86
C VAL A 87 1.13 -6.08 5.81
N ARG A 88 0.84 -6.41 4.55
CA ARG A 88 1.72 -5.98 3.45
C ARG A 88 1.67 -4.46 3.41
N ASN A 89 2.82 -3.81 3.38
CA ASN A 89 2.85 -2.36 3.35
C ASN A 89 3.91 -1.83 2.38
N LEU A 90 3.55 -0.72 1.76
CA LEU A 90 4.35 0.02 0.77
C LEU A 90 4.51 1.44 1.27
N LEU A 91 5.73 1.98 1.21
CA LEU A 91 6.04 3.33 1.65
C LEU A 91 6.39 4.25 0.48
N ILE A 92 5.75 5.39 0.40
CA ILE A 92 6.19 6.52 -0.42
C ILE A 92 6.92 7.48 0.52
N LEU A 93 8.18 7.75 0.25
CA LEU A 93 9.07 8.57 1.06
C LEU A 93 8.98 10.06 0.66
N PRO A 94 9.16 10.96 1.65
CA PRO A 94 9.14 12.40 1.40
C PRO A 94 10.38 12.85 0.62
N ASP A 95 11.52 12.21 0.85
CA ASP A 95 12.81 12.45 0.20
C ASP A 95 13.73 11.22 0.29
N ASP A 96 14.89 11.31 -0.36
CA ASP A 96 15.93 10.27 -0.36
C ASP A 96 16.99 10.49 0.75
N SER A 97 16.66 11.26 1.80
CA SER A 97 17.61 11.50 2.90
C SER A 97 17.91 10.21 3.67
N SER A 98 19.13 10.10 4.18
CA SER A 98 19.52 8.94 5.01
C SER A 98 18.63 8.78 6.24
N GLU A 99 18.11 9.89 6.79
CA GLU A 99 17.16 9.84 7.90
C GLU A 99 15.84 9.17 7.50
N ALA A 100 15.25 9.60 6.38
CA ALA A 100 14.01 9.04 5.88
C ALA A 100 14.16 7.55 5.55
N LEU A 101 15.27 7.17 4.91
CA LEU A 101 15.59 5.79 4.59
C LEU A 101 15.79 4.93 5.85
N ASN A 102 16.49 5.42 6.87
CA ASN A 102 16.69 4.69 8.13
C ASN A 102 15.35 4.44 8.86
N LYS A 103 14.45 5.44 8.85
CA LYS A 103 13.09 5.29 9.41
C LYS A 103 12.27 4.28 8.60
N ALA A 104 12.34 4.30 7.26
CA ALA A 104 11.70 3.31 6.40
C ALA A 104 12.17 1.88 6.65
N LEU A 105 13.49 1.67 6.77
CA LEU A 105 14.06 0.36 7.11
C LEU A 105 13.54 -0.12 8.46
N SER A 106 13.35 0.80 9.42
CA SER A 106 12.79 0.47 10.72
C SER A 106 11.32 0.01 10.65
N LEU A 107 10.57 0.45 9.63
CA LEU A 107 9.18 0.05 9.38
C LEU A 107 9.06 -1.33 8.72
N GLN A 108 10.16 -1.89 8.22
CA GLN A 108 10.19 -3.18 7.50
C GLN A 108 9.21 -3.23 6.31
N CYS A 109 9.07 -2.10 5.60
CA CYS A 109 8.20 -2.03 4.44
C CYS A 109 8.64 -3.00 3.33
N CYS A 110 7.67 -3.64 2.68
CA CYS A 110 7.94 -4.58 1.60
C CYS A 110 8.48 -3.86 0.35
N TYR A 111 8.14 -2.59 0.20
CA TYR A 111 8.58 -1.72 -0.89
C TYR A 111 8.67 -0.28 -0.39
N HIS A 112 9.65 0.47 -0.89
CA HIS A 112 9.71 1.91 -0.72
C HIS A 112 10.02 2.61 -2.06
N THR A 113 9.44 3.78 -2.27
CA THR A 113 9.74 4.68 -3.40
C THR A 113 9.75 6.12 -2.92
N SER A 114 10.43 7.03 -3.61
CA SER A 114 10.35 8.46 -3.32
C SER A 114 9.15 9.10 -4.03
N ALA A 115 8.55 10.12 -3.42
CA ALA A 115 7.49 10.94 -4.03
C ALA A 115 7.93 11.63 -5.34
N ASN A 116 9.24 11.78 -5.55
CA ASN A 116 9.82 12.33 -6.79
C ASN A 116 9.81 11.33 -7.96
N ARG A 117 9.44 10.07 -7.75
CA ARG A 117 9.44 9.04 -8.79
C ARG A 117 8.10 8.94 -9.52
N ASN A 118 8.17 8.28 -10.67
CA ASN A 118 7.09 8.17 -11.64
C ASN A 118 5.87 7.42 -11.05
N GLN A 119 4.72 8.09 -11.01
CA GLN A 119 3.42 7.55 -10.62
C GLN A 119 3.10 6.19 -11.29
N HIS A 120 3.53 6.00 -12.54
CA HIS A 120 3.32 4.76 -13.28
C HIS A 120 3.99 3.53 -12.63
N GLU A 121 5.15 3.70 -11.99
CA GLU A 121 5.84 2.58 -11.34
C GLU A 121 5.06 2.07 -10.13
N LEU A 122 4.52 3.00 -9.33
CA LEU A 122 3.74 2.65 -8.15
C LEU A 122 2.44 1.92 -8.52
N VAL A 123 1.75 2.39 -9.54
CA VAL A 123 0.53 1.72 -10.05
C VAL A 123 0.87 0.31 -10.53
N ALA A 124 1.95 0.12 -11.27
CA ALA A 124 2.37 -1.20 -11.75
C ALA A 124 2.72 -2.16 -10.60
N VAL A 125 3.32 -1.67 -9.52
CA VAL A 125 3.58 -2.47 -8.31
C VAL A 125 2.28 -2.91 -7.65
N LEU A 126 1.30 -2.00 -7.49
CA LEU A 126 -0.01 -2.32 -6.93
C LEU A 126 -0.79 -3.30 -7.81
N GLU A 127 -0.76 -3.14 -9.14
CA GLU A 127 -1.36 -4.08 -10.09
C GLU A 127 -0.76 -5.48 -9.94
N LYS A 128 0.56 -5.57 -9.77
CA LYS A 128 1.22 -6.86 -9.57
C LYS A 128 0.83 -7.50 -8.25
N ILE A 129 0.74 -6.71 -7.17
CA ILE A 129 0.33 -7.20 -5.85
C ILE A 129 -1.09 -7.76 -5.95
N SER A 130 -2.03 -7.00 -6.51
CA SER A 130 -3.42 -7.44 -6.72
C SER A 130 -3.50 -8.73 -7.55
N ALA A 131 -2.77 -8.80 -8.67
CA ALA A 131 -2.77 -9.99 -9.54
C ALA A 131 -2.16 -11.26 -8.90
N GLN A 132 -1.28 -11.12 -7.91
CA GLN A 132 -0.74 -12.25 -7.15
C GLN A 132 -1.79 -12.88 -6.23
N GLU A 133 -2.62 -12.05 -5.61
CA GLU A 133 -3.71 -12.50 -4.74
C GLU A 133 -4.82 -13.21 -5.56
N ASP A 134 -4.98 -12.83 -6.83
CA ASP A 134 -5.85 -13.51 -7.80
C ASP A 134 -5.33 -14.88 -8.30
N GLY A 135 -4.15 -15.33 -7.84
CA GLY A 135 -3.53 -16.57 -8.30
C GLY A 135 -3.00 -16.52 -9.75
N ARG A 136 -2.86 -15.32 -10.34
CA ARG A 136 -2.38 -15.09 -11.71
C ARG A 136 -0.91 -14.65 -11.81
N GLY A 137 -0.24 -14.42 -10.68
CA GLY A 137 1.07 -13.75 -10.64
C GLY A 137 2.31 -14.66 -10.53
N GLY A 138 3.15 -14.66 -11.57
CA GLY A 138 4.54 -15.13 -11.50
C GLY A 138 5.43 -14.24 -10.62
N ARG A 139 6.62 -14.76 -10.23
CA ARG A 139 7.57 -14.15 -9.28
C ARG A 139 7.80 -12.65 -9.51
N VAL A 140 7.96 -11.90 -8.42
CA VAL A 140 8.45 -10.50 -8.43
C VAL A 140 9.86 -10.49 -9.01
N PRO A 141 10.19 -9.69 -10.05
CA PRO A 141 11.55 -9.52 -10.49
C PRO A 141 12.42 -9.03 -9.34
N GLU A 142 13.55 -9.69 -9.10
CA GLU A 142 14.55 -9.32 -8.08
C GLU A 142 15.10 -7.89 -8.23
N ARG A 143 14.80 -7.21 -9.34
CA ARG A 143 15.21 -5.82 -9.60
C ARG A 143 14.57 -4.77 -8.69
N PHE A 144 13.56 -5.12 -7.89
CA PHE A 144 12.86 -4.17 -7.02
C PHE A 144 13.33 -4.22 -5.55
N GLN A 145 14.40 -4.97 -5.24
CA GLN A 145 14.96 -5.10 -3.89
C GLN A 145 16.27 -4.34 -3.65
N ARG A 146 16.79 -3.61 -4.64
CA ARG A 146 18.04 -2.85 -4.48
C ARG A 146 17.98 -1.54 -5.25
N ILE A 147 17.73 -0.45 -4.53
CA ILE A 147 18.46 0.82 -4.66
C ILE A 147 18.70 1.31 -3.24
#